data_AF-A0A1H3BZJ4-F1
#
_entry.id   AF-A0A1H3BZJ4-F1
#
_cell.length_a   1.000
_cell.length_b   1.000
_cell.length_c   1.000
_cell.angle_alpha   90.00
_cell.angle_beta   90.00
_cell.angle_gamma   90.00
#
_symmetry.space_group_name_H-M   'P 1'
#
loop_
_entity.id
_entity.type
_entity.pdbx_description
1 polymer ?
#
loop_
_entity_poly.entity_id
_entity_poly.type
_entity_poly.pdbx_seq_one_letter_code
_entity_poly.pdbx_strand_id
1 'polypeptide(L)'
;MTRLLTWHDEWSLNIDVLDEEHRGLIEHLADICHRFGPEASPRRSGDACALIDALTDLGEAVREHFKREEELMQTVGYEDVAEHRTEHALLMAEYTDQLRHWRAEGIDVFHEEAQEDARDWILDHILGADRDFAKAFHEIEDHLTSAGHCHDVAARARLNAARRYP
;
A
#
# COMPACT_ATOMS: atom_id res chain seq x y z
N MET A 1 0.76 -11.08 19.50
CA MET A 1 0.38 -9.64 19.39
C MET A 1 -0.26 -9.28 18.04
N THR A 2 -1.49 -9.74 17.75
CA THR A 2 -2.10 -9.59 16.40
C THR A 2 -2.97 -8.34 16.22
N ARG A 3 -3.20 -7.56 17.30
CA ARG A 3 -4.18 -6.47 17.29
C ARG A 3 -3.69 -5.20 16.56
N LEU A 4 -2.36 -5.04 16.38
CA LEU A 4 -1.78 -3.86 15.73
C LEU A 4 -1.81 -3.93 14.19
N LEU A 5 -1.98 -5.13 13.63
CA LEU A 5 -1.95 -5.41 12.19
C LEU A 5 -3.36 -5.64 11.63
N THR A 6 -4.38 -5.04 12.24
CA THR A 6 -5.77 -5.14 11.78
C THR A 6 -6.13 -3.85 11.06
N TRP A 7 -6.75 -3.96 9.87
CA TRP A 7 -7.28 -2.80 9.16
C TRP A 7 -8.29 -2.04 10.03
N HIS A 8 -8.20 -0.71 10.03
CA HIS A 8 -9.15 0.17 10.70
C HIS A 8 -9.75 1.15 9.71
N ASP A 9 -11.08 1.37 9.80
CA ASP A 9 -11.81 2.27 8.89
C ASP A 9 -11.30 3.71 8.93
N GLU A 10 -10.56 4.12 9.95
CA GLU A 10 -9.92 5.43 10.04
C GLU A 10 -8.74 5.62 9.05
N TRP A 11 -8.24 4.54 8.48
CA TRP A 11 -7.21 4.55 7.43
C TRP A 11 -7.80 4.59 6.02
N SER A 12 -9.13 4.45 5.92
CA SER A 12 -9.83 4.52 4.64
C SER A 12 -9.64 5.88 3.98
N LEU A 13 -9.33 5.82 2.69
CA LEU A 13 -9.30 6.96 1.79
C LEU A 13 -10.67 7.26 1.20
N ASN A 14 -11.65 6.35 1.37
CA ASN A 14 -12.95 6.34 0.70
C ASN A 14 -12.84 6.20 -0.83
N ILE A 15 -11.79 5.53 -1.27
CA ILE A 15 -11.58 5.12 -2.66
C ILE A 15 -11.54 3.60 -2.66
N ASP A 16 -12.68 2.97 -2.99
CA ASP A 16 -12.91 1.52 -2.79
C ASP A 16 -11.74 0.64 -3.27
N VAL A 17 -11.24 0.89 -4.49
CA VAL A 17 -10.14 0.11 -5.07
C VAL A 17 -8.83 0.23 -4.28
N LEU A 18 -8.49 1.42 -3.78
CA LEU A 18 -7.27 1.63 -2.98
C LEU A 18 -7.45 1.06 -1.58
N ASP A 19 -8.61 1.25 -0.95
CA ASP A 19 -8.89 0.71 0.38
C ASP A 19 -8.89 -0.83 0.40
N GLU A 20 -9.35 -1.47 -0.67
CA GLU A 20 -9.24 -2.92 -0.86
C GLU A 20 -7.77 -3.37 -0.96
N GLU A 21 -6.94 -2.66 -1.71
CA GLU A 21 -5.51 -2.96 -1.84
C GLU A 21 -4.75 -2.73 -0.53
N HIS A 22 -4.97 -1.60 0.15
CA HIS A 22 -4.38 -1.28 1.44
C HIS A 22 -4.73 -2.33 2.50
N ARG A 23 -6.01 -2.73 2.57
CA ARG A 23 -6.42 -3.82 3.47
C ARG A 23 -5.67 -5.11 3.13
N GLY A 24 -5.55 -5.44 1.85
CA GLY A 24 -4.78 -6.60 1.39
C GLY A 24 -3.30 -6.56 1.82
N LEU A 25 -2.65 -5.39 1.75
CA LEU A 25 -1.26 -5.21 2.20
C LEU A 25 -1.13 -5.43 3.72
N ILE A 26 -2.03 -4.87 4.52
CA ILE A 26 -2.04 -5.05 5.97
C ILE A 26 -2.32 -6.51 6.35
N GLU A 27 -3.26 -7.17 5.67
CA GLU A 27 -3.55 -8.60 5.87
C GLU A 27 -2.37 -9.49 5.48
N HIS A 28 -1.66 -9.16 4.39
CA HIS A 28 -0.46 -9.88 3.97
C HIS A 28 0.66 -9.74 5.01
N LEU A 29 0.92 -8.52 5.50
CA LEU A 29 1.86 -8.29 6.59
C LEU A 29 1.46 -9.08 7.86
N ALA A 30 0.16 -9.08 8.21
CA ALA A 30 -0.33 -9.84 9.35
C ALA A 30 -0.10 -11.36 9.23
N ASP A 31 -0.25 -11.94 8.03
CA ASP A 31 0.07 -13.35 7.77
C ASP A 31 1.57 -13.64 7.99
N ILE A 32 2.45 -12.77 7.47
CA ILE A 32 3.90 -12.88 7.67
C ILE A 32 4.24 -12.86 9.17
N CYS A 33 3.71 -11.88 9.91
CA CYS A 33 3.92 -11.77 11.35
C CYS A 33 3.40 -13.00 12.11
N HIS A 34 2.27 -13.56 11.70
CA HIS A 34 1.74 -14.79 12.32
C HIS A 34 2.63 -16.02 12.05
N ARG A 35 3.18 -16.13 10.84
CA ARG A 35 3.98 -17.29 10.41
C ARG A 35 5.41 -17.26 10.93
N PHE A 36 6.00 -16.08 11.03
CA PHE A 36 7.42 -15.89 11.30
C PHE A 36 7.72 -15.07 12.56
N GLY A 37 6.69 -14.62 13.29
CA GLY A 37 6.89 -13.88 14.54
C GLY A 37 7.41 -14.75 15.70
N PRO A 38 7.81 -14.13 16.82
CA PRO A 38 8.39 -14.84 17.97
C PRO A 38 7.45 -15.89 18.60
N GLU A 39 6.14 -15.67 18.50
CA GLU A 39 5.09 -16.57 19.01
C GLU A 39 4.79 -17.75 18.05
N ALA A 40 5.40 -17.78 16.86
CA ALA A 40 5.19 -18.85 15.90
C ALA A 40 5.67 -20.20 16.47
N SER A 41 4.92 -21.27 16.19
CA SER A 41 5.28 -22.62 16.65
C SER A 41 6.69 -22.99 16.14
N PRO A 42 7.54 -23.68 16.93
CA PRO A 42 8.88 -24.14 16.51
C PRO A 42 8.91 -25.03 15.26
N ARG A 43 7.74 -25.52 14.80
CA ARG A 43 7.59 -26.26 13.52
C ARG A 43 7.33 -25.36 12.31
N ARG A 44 7.09 -24.05 12.52
CA ARG A 44 6.83 -23.01 11.51
C ARG A 44 7.95 -21.96 11.45
N SER A 45 8.60 -21.66 12.58
CA SER A 45 9.77 -20.79 12.65
C SER A 45 11.03 -21.58 12.27
N GLY A 46 11.87 -21.05 11.37
CA GLY A 46 13.23 -21.59 11.18
C GLY A 46 13.69 -21.82 9.74
N ASP A 47 13.04 -21.24 8.74
CA ASP A 47 13.63 -21.13 7.41
C ASP A 47 13.81 -19.65 7.06
N ALA A 48 15.04 -19.15 7.26
CA ALA A 48 15.42 -17.79 6.88
C ALA A 48 15.12 -17.51 5.40
N CYS A 49 15.21 -18.50 4.51
CA CYS A 49 14.81 -18.33 3.11
C CYS A 49 13.30 -18.09 3.00
N ALA A 50 12.48 -18.83 3.73
CA ALA A 50 11.02 -18.67 3.67
C ALA A 50 10.52 -17.32 4.20
N LEU A 51 11.15 -16.77 5.25
CA LEU A 51 10.83 -15.41 5.72
C LEU A 51 11.19 -14.36 4.66
N ILE A 52 12.39 -14.46 4.10
CA ILE A 52 12.86 -13.53 3.06
C ILE A 52 12.00 -13.63 1.79
N ASP A 53 11.58 -14.83 1.41
CA ASP A 53 10.69 -15.02 0.26
C ASP A 53 9.32 -14.38 0.54
N ALA A 54 8.74 -14.56 1.73
CA ALA A 54 7.46 -13.94 2.09
C ALA A 54 7.53 -12.40 2.14
N LEU A 55 8.64 -11.83 2.63
CA LEU A 55 8.88 -10.38 2.57
C LEU A 55 9.09 -9.92 1.11
N THR A 56 9.77 -10.72 0.28
CA THR A 56 9.90 -10.42 -1.16
C THR A 56 8.51 -10.32 -1.81
N ASP A 57 7.62 -11.27 -1.53
CA ASP A 57 6.25 -11.28 -2.04
C ASP A 57 5.45 -10.04 -1.56
N LEU A 58 5.63 -9.60 -0.31
CA LEU A 58 5.02 -8.36 0.20
C LEU A 58 5.52 -7.13 -0.58
N GLY A 59 6.83 -7.03 -0.82
CA GLY A 59 7.40 -5.94 -1.61
C GLY A 59 6.92 -5.94 -3.08
N GLU A 60 6.63 -7.11 -3.66
CA GLU A 60 5.98 -7.20 -4.97
C GLU A 60 4.53 -6.72 -4.95
N ALA A 61 3.77 -7.08 -3.91
CA ALA A 61 2.40 -6.62 -3.72
C ALA A 61 2.33 -5.08 -3.60
N VAL A 62 3.24 -4.48 -2.81
CA VAL A 62 3.33 -3.02 -2.67
C VAL A 62 3.69 -2.35 -4.00
N ARG A 63 4.65 -2.91 -4.75
CA ARG A 63 5.03 -2.37 -6.06
C ARG A 63 3.87 -2.36 -7.06
N GLU A 64 3.07 -3.43 -7.08
CA GLU A 64 1.92 -3.49 -7.99
C GLU A 64 0.79 -2.55 -7.53
N HIS A 65 0.60 -2.37 -6.23
CA HIS A 65 -0.28 -1.32 -5.69
C HIS A 65 0.16 0.08 -6.15
N PHE A 66 1.41 0.48 -5.93
CA PHE A 66 1.95 1.77 -6.40
C PHE A 66 1.75 2.00 -7.89
N LYS A 67 1.96 0.96 -8.72
CA LYS A 67 1.73 1.06 -10.16
C LYS A 67 0.26 1.36 -10.49
N ARG A 68 -0.68 0.70 -9.84
CA ARG A 68 -2.13 0.91 -10.05
C ARG A 68 -2.57 2.28 -9.55
N GLU A 69 -2.06 2.70 -8.40
CA GLU A 69 -2.33 4.04 -7.88
C GLU A 69 -1.81 5.13 -8.81
N GLU A 70 -0.59 5.00 -9.34
CA GLU A 70 -0.05 5.95 -10.32
C GLU A 70 -0.87 5.98 -11.63
N GLU A 71 -1.37 4.83 -12.09
CA GLU A 71 -2.26 4.74 -13.25
C GLU A 71 -3.60 5.46 -12.96
N LEU A 72 -4.12 5.33 -11.75
CA LEU A 72 -5.32 6.01 -11.27
C LEU A 72 -5.10 7.53 -11.21
N MET A 73 -4.00 7.99 -10.59
CA MET A 73 -3.59 9.40 -10.52
C MET A 73 -3.50 10.03 -11.91
N GLN A 74 -2.83 9.35 -12.86
CA GLN A 74 -2.74 9.82 -14.25
C GLN A 74 -4.11 9.89 -14.92
N THR A 75 -4.97 8.90 -14.65
CA THR A 75 -6.32 8.83 -15.24
C THR A 75 -7.17 10.01 -14.80
N VAL A 76 -7.12 10.39 -13.52
CA VAL A 76 -7.89 11.54 -13.00
C VAL A 76 -7.20 12.88 -13.21
N GLY A 77 -5.93 12.88 -13.62
CA GLY A 77 -5.17 14.10 -13.90
C GLY A 77 -4.64 14.78 -12.64
N TYR A 78 -4.22 14.00 -11.64
CA TYR A 78 -3.61 14.51 -10.41
C TYR A 78 -2.31 15.25 -10.71
N GLU A 79 -2.19 16.49 -10.22
CA GLU A 79 -1.08 17.40 -10.56
C GLU A 79 0.26 16.94 -9.99
N ASP A 80 0.25 16.35 -8.78
CA ASP A 80 1.46 15.99 -8.04
C ASP A 80 1.91 14.54 -8.27
N VAL A 81 1.40 13.87 -9.31
CA VAL A 81 1.74 12.47 -9.65
C VAL A 81 3.25 12.21 -9.78
N ALA A 82 4.02 13.22 -10.21
CA ALA A 82 5.47 13.09 -10.34
C ALA A 82 6.20 13.09 -8.99
N GLU A 83 5.72 13.88 -8.03
CA GLU A 83 6.23 13.90 -6.66
C GLU A 83 5.87 12.59 -5.96
N HIS A 84 4.61 12.18 -6.06
CA HIS A 84 4.12 10.93 -5.47
C HIS A 84 4.88 9.69 -6.00
N ARG A 85 5.11 9.60 -7.32
CA ARG A 85 5.96 8.54 -7.91
C ARG A 85 7.39 8.56 -7.37
N THR A 86 7.93 9.74 -7.09
CA THR A 86 9.28 9.86 -6.52
C THR A 86 9.31 9.29 -5.10
N GLU A 87 8.27 9.54 -4.31
CA GLU A 87 8.09 8.93 -2.99
C GLU A 87 8.02 7.40 -3.08
N HIS A 88 7.18 6.83 -3.97
CA HIS A 88 7.14 5.38 -4.22
C HIS A 88 8.51 4.79 -4.53
N ALA A 89 9.29 5.47 -5.38
CA ALA A 89 10.62 5.01 -5.76
C ALA A 89 11.60 5.00 -4.57
N LEU A 90 11.50 5.99 -3.68
CA LEU A 90 12.30 6.06 -2.45
C LEU A 90 11.89 4.97 -1.46
N LEU A 91 10.59 4.82 -1.19
CA LEU A 91 10.04 3.78 -0.33
C LEU A 91 10.49 2.39 -0.80
N MET A 92 10.39 2.09 -2.10
CA MET A 92 10.84 0.80 -2.64
C MET A 92 12.35 0.61 -2.57
N ALA A 93 13.14 1.68 -2.67
CA ALA A 93 14.59 1.60 -2.52
C ALA A 93 14.98 1.27 -1.08
N GLU A 94 14.36 1.93 -0.09
CA GLU A 94 14.53 1.67 1.33
C GLU A 94 14.12 0.24 1.69
N TYR A 95 12.95 -0.19 1.24
CA TYR A 95 12.47 -1.56 1.43
C TYR A 95 13.43 -2.61 0.86
N THR A 96 13.92 -2.37 -0.36
CA THR A 96 14.86 -3.29 -1.02
C THR A 96 16.19 -3.37 -0.27
N ASP A 97 16.69 -2.25 0.25
CA ASP A 97 17.93 -2.26 1.02
C ASP A 97 17.77 -2.98 2.37
N GLN A 98 16.66 -2.74 3.07
CA GLN A 98 16.32 -3.43 4.30
C GLN A 98 16.20 -4.95 4.08
N LEU A 99 15.52 -5.37 3.00
CA LEU A 99 15.40 -6.79 2.65
C LEU A 99 16.76 -7.44 2.36
N ARG A 100 17.68 -6.71 1.71
CA ARG A 100 19.07 -7.16 1.49
C ARG A 100 19.82 -7.31 2.80
N HIS A 101 19.64 -6.37 3.73
CA HIS A 101 20.26 -6.41 5.05
C HIS A 101 19.78 -7.64 5.83
N TRP A 102 18.46 -7.83 5.96
CA TRP A 102 17.86 -8.99 6.61
C TRP A 102 18.30 -10.33 5.99
N ARG A 103 18.40 -10.39 4.66
CA ARG A 103 18.92 -11.58 3.96
C ARG A 103 20.39 -11.85 4.32
N ALA A 104 21.22 -10.82 4.43
CA ALA A 104 22.64 -10.96 4.76
C ALA A 104 22.86 -11.38 6.23
N GLU A 105 22.02 -10.89 7.14
CA GLU A 105 22.01 -11.31 8.54
C GLU A 105 21.45 -12.73 8.74
N GLY A 106 20.63 -13.19 7.80
CA GLY A 106 20.03 -14.52 7.84
C GLY A 106 18.92 -14.62 8.87
N ILE A 107 18.10 -13.56 8.99
CA ILE A 107 16.99 -13.53 9.94
C ILE A 107 16.00 -14.67 9.62
N ASP A 108 15.57 -15.37 10.65
CA ASP A 108 14.59 -16.47 10.58
C ASP A 108 13.36 -16.20 11.46
N VAL A 109 13.40 -15.12 12.24
CA VAL A 109 12.32 -14.60 13.07
C VAL A 109 12.07 -13.14 12.72
N PHE A 110 10.81 -12.82 12.44
CA PHE A 110 10.38 -11.44 12.21
C PHE A 110 9.98 -10.82 13.55
N HIS A 111 10.94 -10.16 14.21
CA HIS A 111 10.76 -9.62 15.56
C HIS A 111 9.74 -8.47 15.61
N GLU A 112 9.10 -8.28 16.77
CA GLU A 112 8.01 -7.30 16.99
C GLU A 112 8.37 -5.89 16.52
N GLU A 113 9.58 -5.39 16.81
CA GLU A 113 10.06 -4.08 16.35
C GLU A 113 10.03 -3.96 14.81
N ALA A 114 10.54 -4.97 14.10
CA ALA A 114 10.51 -4.99 12.64
C ALA A 114 9.09 -5.15 12.06
N GLN A 115 8.17 -5.77 12.81
CA GLN A 115 6.75 -5.86 12.43
C GLN A 115 6.08 -4.48 12.56
N GLU A 116 6.37 -3.74 13.62
CA GLU A 116 5.88 -2.39 13.86
C GLU A 116 6.44 -1.42 12.82
N ASP A 117 7.74 -1.47 12.54
CA ASP A 117 8.39 -0.65 11.51
C ASP A 117 7.77 -0.88 10.13
N ALA A 118 7.55 -2.15 9.74
CA ALA A 118 6.94 -2.48 8.45
C ALA A 118 5.47 -2.00 8.34
N ARG A 119 4.73 -2.07 9.44
CA ARG A 119 3.35 -1.58 9.52
C ARG A 119 3.31 -0.05 9.41
N ASP A 120 4.13 0.63 10.20
CA ASP A 120 4.17 2.09 10.24
C ASP A 120 4.68 2.63 8.90
N TRP A 121 5.61 1.95 8.23
CA TRP A 121 6.02 2.28 6.85
C TRP A 121 4.85 2.26 5.86
N ILE A 122 3.97 1.25 5.91
CA ILE A 122 2.76 1.20 5.05
C ILE A 122 1.81 2.34 5.43
N LEU A 123 1.56 2.53 6.73
CA LEU A 123 0.56 3.48 7.21
C LEU A 123 0.99 4.93 7.06
N ASP A 124 2.26 5.25 7.24
CA ASP A 124 2.78 6.61 7.08
C ASP A 124 2.58 7.10 5.64
N HIS A 125 2.77 6.22 4.66
CA HIS A 125 2.48 6.50 3.26
C HIS A 125 0.97 6.71 3.03
N ILE A 126 0.13 5.75 3.44
CA ILE A 126 -1.34 5.84 3.30
C ILE A 126 -1.92 7.10 3.95
N LEU A 127 -1.49 7.39 5.18
CA LEU A 127 -2.01 8.50 5.98
C LEU A 127 -1.41 9.85 5.59
N GLY A 128 -0.31 9.83 4.83
CA GLY A 128 0.38 10.98 4.25
C GLY A 128 -0.01 11.20 2.79
N ALA A 129 0.79 10.66 1.87
CA ALA A 129 0.71 10.93 0.45
C ALA A 129 -0.62 10.49 -0.18
N ASP A 130 -1.09 9.27 0.10
CA ASP A 130 -2.30 8.74 -0.51
C ASP A 130 -3.54 9.49 -0.01
N ARG A 131 -3.49 9.98 1.23
CA ARG A 131 -4.54 10.83 1.78
C ARG A 131 -4.59 12.20 1.10
N ASP A 132 -3.45 12.76 0.70
CA ASP A 132 -3.41 13.99 -0.08
C ASP A 132 -3.93 13.76 -1.50
N PHE A 133 -3.58 12.63 -2.11
CA PHE A 133 -4.20 12.21 -3.36
C PHE A 133 -5.72 12.01 -3.23
N ALA A 134 -6.19 11.35 -2.16
CA ALA A 134 -7.60 11.09 -1.95
C ALA A 134 -8.45 12.36 -1.84
N LYS A 135 -7.92 13.40 -1.16
CA LYS A 135 -8.57 14.72 -1.11
C LYS A 135 -8.75 15.28 -2.53
N ALA A 136 -7.69 15.28 -3.33
CA ALA A 136 -7.75 15.78 -4.70
C ALA A 136 -8.70 14.94 -5.58
N PHE A 137 -8.70 13.62 -5.41
CA PHE A 137 -9.61 12.71 -6.10
C PHE A 137 -11.07 13.05 -5.82
N HIS A 138 -11.45 13.24 -4.55
CA HIS A 138 -12.82 13.59 -4.18
C HIS A 138 -13.21 15.00 -4.62
N GLU A 139 -12.28 15.96 -4.60
CA GLU A 139 -12.53 17.27 -5.18
C GLU A 139 -12.86 17.15 -6.67
N ILE A 140 -12.05 16.43 -7.45
CA ILE A 140 -12.29 16.19 -8.88
C ILE A 140 -13.65 15.51 -9.09
N GLU A 141 -13.94 14.49 -8.29
CA GLU A 141 -15.20 13.76 -8.33
C GLU A 141 -16.42 14.65 -8.06
N ASP A 142 -16.38 15.47 -7.00
CA ASP A 142 -17.46 16.39 -6.65
C ASP A 142 -17.70 17.42 -7.75
N HIS A 143 -16.63 17.95 -8.36
CA HIS A 143 -16.74 18.90 -9.47
C HIS A 143 -17.40 18.25 -10.71
N LEU A 144 -17.07 17.00 -11.02
CA LEU A 144 -17.66 16.25 -12.14
C LEU A 144 -19.11 15.82 -11.89
N THR A 145 -19.50 15.66 -10.62
CA THR A 145 -20.85 15.24 -10.21
C THR A 145 -21.80 16.43 -10.06
N SER A 146 -21.32 17.55 -9.51
CA SER A 146 -22.09 18.80 -9.33
C SER A 146 -22.28 19.60 -10.62
N ALA A 147 -21.38 19.46 -11.61
CA ALA A 147 -21.56 20.00 -12.96
C ALA A 147 -22.65 19.22 -13.72
N GLY A 148 -23.91 19.45 -13.35
CA GLY A 148 -25.10 18.83 -13.94
C GLY A 148 -25.34 19.16 -15.42
N HIS A 149 -24.55 20.02 -16.07
CA HIS A 149 -24.62 20.34 -17.49
C HIS A 149 -23.27 20.92 -17.96
N CYS A 150 -22.80 20.50 -19.14
CA CYS A 150 -21.70 21.05 -19.95
C CYS A 150 -20.24 20.56 -19.71
N HIS A 151 -19.79 19.76 -20.69
CA HIS A 151 -18.58 19.90 -21.52
C HIS A 151 -17.37 18.96 -21.37
N ASP A 152 -17.16 18.22 -20.28
CA ASP A 152 -16.03 17.26 -20.25
C ASP A 152 -16.47 15.79 -20.11
N VAL A 153 -16.96 15.25 -21.24
CA VAL A 153 -17.28 13.83 -21.39
C VAL A 153 -16.03 12.96 -21.14
N ALA A 154 -14.83 13.47 -21.44
CA ALA A 154 -13.59 12.73 -21.24
C ALA A 154 -13.22 12.64 -19.76
N ALA A 155 -13.38 13.71 -18.97
CA ALA A 155 -13.17 13.69 -17.53
C ALA A 155 -14.15 12.75 -16.81
N ARG A 156 -15.44 12.77 -17.20
CA ARG A 156 -16.41 11.78 -16.69
C ARG A 156 -16.09 10.34 -17.10
N ALA A 157 -15.59 10.13 -18.32
CA ALA A 157 -15.19 8.80 -18.77
C ALA A 157 -13.96 8.30 -17.98
N ARG A 158 -12.99 9.17 -17.69
CA ARG A 158 -11.82 8.88 -16.84
C ARG A 158 -12.22 8.51 -15.41
N LEU A 159 -13.10 9.30 -14.78
CA LEU A 159 -13.59 8.98 -13.42
C LEU A 159 -14.40 7.67 -13.39
N ASN A 160 -15.24 7.42 -14.40
CA ASN A 160 -15.97 6.16 -14.49
C ASN A 160 -15.05 4.96 -14.78
N ALA A 161 -13.94 5.17 -15.50
CA ALA A 161 -12.91 4.16 -15.70
C ALA A 161 -12.15 3.90 -14.39
N ALA A 162 -11.78 4.94 -13.65
CA ALA A 162 -11.17 4.88 -12.32
C ALA A 162 -12.05 4.10 -11.31
N ARG A 163 -13.37 4.35 -11.28
CA ARG A 163 -14.33 3.61 -10.43
C ARG A 163 -14.56 2.15 -10.86
N ARG A 164 -14.14 1.77 -12.06
CA ARG A 164 -14.27 0.41 -12.61
C ARG A 164 -12.92 -0.26 -12.81
N TYR A 165 -11.84 0.35 -12.31
CA TYR A 165 -10.51 -0.22 -12.40
C TYR A 165 -10.53 -1.51 -11.57
N PRO A 166 -10.27 -2.68 -12.18
CA PRO A 166 -10.34 -3.98 -11.54
C PRO A 166 -9.13 -4.27 -10.66
#